data_AF-A0A3D4QJ54-F1
#
_entry.id   AF-A0A3D4QJ54-F1
#
_cell.length_a   1.000
_cell.length_b   1.000
_cell.length_c   1.000
_cell.angle_alpha   90.00
_cell.angle_beta   90.00
_cell.angle_gamma   90.00
#
_symmetry.space_group_name_H-M   'P 1'
#
loop_
_entity.id
_entity.type
_entity.pdbx_description
1 polymer ?
#
loop_
_entity_poly.entity_id
_entity_poly.type
_entity_poly.pdbx_seq_one_letter_code
_entity_poly.pdbx_strand_id
1 'polypeptide(L)' 'MSGADVITLGCRLNAFESEVMRANAARAGLADTIIVNTCAVTAEAERQARQAIR' A
#
# COMPACT_ATOMS: atom_id res chain seq x y z
N MET A 1 8.34 -7.56 13.67
CA MET A 1 7.68 -7.09 12.44
C MET A 1 8.67 -7.31 11.30
N SER A 2 8.51 -8.40 10.55
CA SER A 2 9.42 -8.78 9.46
C SER A 2 8.78 -8.44 8.12
N GLY A 3 9.34 -7.46 7.42
CA GLY A 3 8.86 -6.97 6.11
C GLY A 3 8.04 -5.67 6.20
N ALA A 4 7.99 -4.95 5.09
CA ALA A 4 7.18 -3.74 4.97
C ALA A 4 5.68 -4.04 5.10
N ASP A 5 4.95 -3.18 5.82
CA ASP A 5 3.50 -3.23 5.88
C ASP A 5 2.89 -2.52 4.68
N VAL A 6 1.90 -3.12 4.05
CA VAL A 6 1.27 -2.59 2.83
C VAL A 6 -0.21 -2.41 3.08
N ILE A 7 -0.64 -1.16 3.09
CA ILE A 7 -2.04 -0.74 3.21
C ILE A 7 -2.56 -0.49 1.79
N THR A 8 -3.56 -1.28 1.38
CA THR A 8 -4.15 -1.22 0.05
C THR A 8 -5.51 -0.52 0.10
N LEU A 9 -5.67 0.51 -0.71
CA LEU A 9 -6.89 1.28 -0.86
C LEU A 9 -7.20 1.43 -2.37
N GLY A 10 -8.49 1.50 -2.72
CA GLY A 10 -8.90 1.61 -4.12
C GLY A 10 -9.49 0.32 -4.68
N CYS A 11 -8.98 -0.15 -5.81
CA CYS A 11 -9.64 -1.19 -6.61
C CYS A 11 -8.84 -2.50 -6.69
N ARG A 12 -9.33 -3.44 -7.51
CA ARG A 12 -8.69 -4.75 -7.73
C ARG A 12 -7.26 -4.63 -8.27
N LEU A 13 -6.97 -3.59 -9.06
CA LEU A 13 -5.62 -3.37 -9.57
C LEU A 13 -4.65 -3.02 -8.43
N ASN A 14 -5.06 -2.13 -7.51
CA ASN A 14 -4.24 -1.80 -6.34
C ASN A 14 -4.00 -3.03 -5.46
N ALA A 15 -4.97 -3.94 -5.34
CA ALA A 15 -4.79 -5.22 -4.64
C ALA A 15 -3.73 -6.10 -5.28
N PHE A 16 -3.79 -6.28 -6.60
CA PHE A 16 -2.78 -7.03 -7.34
C PHE A 16 -1.38 -6.40 -7.22
N GLU A 17 -1.28 -5.08 -7.42
CA GLU A 17 -0.02 -4.34 -7.28
C GLU A 17 0.56 -4.47 -5.87
N SER A 18 -0.28 -4.48 -4.84
CA SER A 18 0.16 -4.58 -3.44
C SER A 18 0.85 -5.92 -3.14
N GLU A 19 0.41 -7.03 -3.74
CA GLU A 19 1.11 -8.32 -3.62
C GLU A 19 2.50 -8.27 -4.25
N VAL A 20 2.61 -7.62 -5.43
CA VAL A 20 3.91 -7.38 -6.09
C VAL A 20 4.80 -6.47 -5.24
N MET A 21 4.22 -5.43 -4.62
CA MET A 21 4.93 -4.52 -3.72
C MET A 21 5.45 -5.25 -2.47
N ARG A 22 4.66 -6.13 -1.84
CA ARG A 22 5.12 -6.95 -0.70
C ARG A 22 6.33 -7.80 -1.08
N ALA A 23 6.26 -8.50 -2.22
CA ALA A 23 7.35 -9.32 -2.70
C ALA A 23 8.63 -8.49 -2.98
N ASN A 24 8.48 -7.33 -3.60
CA ASN A 24 9.62 -6.44 -3.86
C ASN A 24 10.20 -5.84 -2.58
N ALA A 25 9.35 -5.43 -1.63
CA ALA A 25 9.79 -4.91 -0.34
C ALA A 25 10.55 -5.97 0.48
N ALA A 26 10.06 -7.21 0.47
CA ALA A 26 10.75 -8.34 1.10
C ALA A 26 12.13 -8.59 0.44
N ARG A 27 12.19 -8.61 -0.91
CA ARG A 27 13.46 -8.78 -1.66
C ARG A 27 14.45 -7.64 -1.42
N ALA A 28 13.96 -6.42 -1.25
CA ALA A 28 14.77 -5.25 -0.95
C ALA A 28 15.21 -5.17 0.52
N GLY A 29 14.75 -6.10 1.38
CA GLY A 29 15.06 -6.09 2.81
C GLY A 29 14.47 -4.88 3.54
N LEU A 30 13.39 -4.28 3.02
CA LEU A 30 12.73 -3.17 3.69
C LEU A 30 12.14 -3.66 5.01
N ALA A 31 12.74 -3.20 6.09
CA ALA A 31 12.23 -3.33 7.45
C ALA A 31 11.74 -1.96 7.91
N ASP A 32 10.74 -1.93 8.79
CA ASP A 32 10.19 -0.69 9.36
C ASP A 32 9.69 0.32 8.31
N THR A 33 9.03 -0.19 7.26
CA THR A 33 8.47 0.62 6.17
C THR A 33 6.97 0.38 6.05
N ILE A 34 6.19 1.44 5.89
CA ILE A 34 4.76 1.38 5.58
C ILE A 34 4.55 1.90 4.15
N ILE A 35 3.87 1.12 3.33
CA ILE A 35 3.51 1.46 1.95
C ILE A 35 1.99 1.65 1.90
N VAL A 36 1.53 2.85 1.54
CA VAL A 36 0.10 3.13 1.32
C VAL A 36 -0.14 3.19 -0.19
N ASN A 37 -0.72 2.14 -0.76
CA ASN A 37 -1.10 2.10 -2.18
C ASN A 37 -2.57 2.52 -2.33
N THR A 38 -2.83 3.60 -3.07
CA THR A 38 -4.18 4.16 -3.24
C THR A 38 -4.47 4.53 -4.70
N CYS A 39 -5.74 4.79 -4.98
CA CYS A 39 -6.24 5.18 -6.29
C CYS A 39 -6.57 6.68 -6.33
N ALA A 40 -5.92 7.42 -7.24
CA ALA A 40 -6.12 8.87 -7.40
C ALA A 40 -7.39 9.24 -8.20
N VAL A 41 -8.14 8.28 -8.73
CA VAL A 41 -9.32 8.57 -9.57
C VAL A 41 -10.65 8.49 -8.82
N THR A 42 -10.63 8.13 -7.53
CA THR A 42 -11.84 8.14 -6.69
C THR A 42 -11.61 8.92 -5.41
N ALA A 43 -12.54 9.83 -5.09
CA ALA A 43 -12.47 10.64 -3.88
C ALA A 43 -12.50 9.80 -2.60
N GLU A 44 -13.16 8.64 -2.63
CA GLU A 44 -13.22 7.73 -1.49
C GLU A 44 -11.85 7.11 -1.18
N ALA A 45 -11.12 6.61 -2.19
CA ALA A 45 -9.79 6.07 -2.00
C ALA A 45 -8.80 7.15 -1.51
N GLU A 46 -8.90 8.37 -2.03
CA GLU A 46 -8.11 9.50 -1.51
C GLU A 46 -8.43 9.82 -0.05
N ARG A 47 -9.71 9.85 0.31
CA ARG A 47 -10.17 10.13 1.68
C ARG A 47 -9.63 9.09 2.65
N GLN A 48 -9.72 7.80 2.31
CA GLN A 48 -9.18 6.71 3.11
C GLN A 48 -7.65 6.83 3.25
N ALA A 49 -6.94 7.16 2.18
CA ALA A 49 -5.48 7.31 2.21
C ALA A 49 -5.05 8.45 3.14
N ARG A 50 -5.74 9.59 3.08
CA ARG A 50 -5.48 10.71 4.01
C ARG A 50 -5.75 10.35 5.46
N GLN A 51 -6.71 9.46 5.74
CA GLN A 51 -6.99 8.97 7.09
C GLN A 51 -5.92 7.98 7.56
N ALA A 52 -5.41 7.12 6.67
CA ALA A 52 -4.35 6.16 7.01
C ALA A 52 -2.97 6.83 7.23
N ILE A 53 -2.71 7.98 6.59
CA ILE A 53 -1.44 8.72 6.71
C ILE A 53 -1.41 9.65 7.94
N ARG A 54 -2.57 10.03 8.47
CA ARG A 54 -2.69 10.93 9.63
C ARG A 54 -2.57 10.17 10.94
#